data_AF-A0A5C7QCP5-F1
#
_entry.id   AF-A0A5C7QCP5-F1
#
_cell.length_a   1.000
_cell.length_b   1.000
_cell.length_c   1.000
_cell.angle_alpha   90.00
_cell.angle_beta   90.00
_cell.angle_gamma   90.00
#
_symmetry.space_group_name_H-M   'P 1'
#
loop_
_entity.id
_entity.type
_entity.pdbx_description
1 polymer ?
#
loop_
_entity_poly.entity_id
_entity_poly.type
_entity_poly.pdbx_seq_one_letter_code
_entity_poly.pdbx_strand_id
1 'polypeptide(L)'
;MPAPKTGPLTRDELASVWKSVTDPEYSRSFIERGEGQGYEAHTQAMVQFERVSQGVDRSTQALYVKPWSGQTAEPASGAVRSLVTLKFTRSSNFTQTVILSVGTMVEEVAVDFSPNGGELVTTGRRYLLASTIGFVAGEQGPIEVQAVADREGDGFDNPLPGTLSSIVQMGVDLQNSRASVVLDGNVHALVMQPDPDVITHAQIGQYMIFTSGANQGQIRRIVGIIPPDPIEPVDGGQALLEATQIFRIASITGTFLPGETITQASTSASSTFIWRSGNRFVSQRQSGDFVTGSAVVGVISGASVTFDSIEQAADLIAETNTASWRVMGWGEFGIAVTNEQSPSGGRAATLDEIGYERMVYRANGEGDESYRRRVANFADLVSPKAILRAANRVLVPYGYEAQLFEVGYPEFRGFFYDGDPTSTDPALAFAYDLDFNFQPNQRLMLVLNYTEFRAFFLIGVPKLPLGEFGFGFDEGGYPFFDS
;
A
#
# COMPACT_ATOMS: atom_id res chain seq x y z
N MET A 1 -11.77 -37.32 21.43
CA MET A 1 -11.60 -35.92 20.99
C MET A 1 -12.19 -35.82 19.60
N PRO A 2 -12.97 -34.79 19.26
CA PRO A 2 -13.34 -34.55 17.87
C PRO A 2 -12.06 -34.45 17.01
N ALA A 3 -12.13 -34.88 15.75
CA ALA A 3 -10.99 -34.84 14.84
C ALA A 3 -10.37 -33.42 14.80
N PRO A 4 -9.03 -33.29 14.62
CA PRO A 4 -8.41 -31.99 14.47
C PRO A 4 -9.05 -31.28 13.27
N LYS A 5 -9.66 -30.12 13.52
CA LYS A 5 -10.26 -29.30 12.48
C LYS A 5 -9.16 -28.61 11.67
N THR A 6 -9.35 -28.54 10.36
CA THR A 6 -8.55 -27.72 9.45
C THR A 6 -9.38 -26.48 9.04
N GLY A 7 -8.76 -25.29 9.09
CA GLY A 7 -9.40 -24.02 8.75
C GLY A 7 -10.19 -23.34 9.89
N PRO A 8 -10.81 -22.18 9.62
CA PRO A 8 -11.43 -21.34 10.65
C PRO A 8 -12.71 -21.95 11.22
N LEU A 9 -12.99 -21.66 12.49
CA LEU A 9 -14.22 -22.05 13.17
C LEU A 9 -15.42 -21.29 12.63
N THR A 10 -16.48 -22.02 12.33
CA THR A 10 -17.78 -21.47 11.92
C THR A 10 -18.59 -21.05 13.14
N ARG A 11 -19.61 -20.21 12.92
CA ARG A 11 -20.57 -19.82 13.96
C ARG A 11 -21.14 -21.01 14.73
N ASP A 12 -21.55 -22.06 14.02
CA ASP A 12 -22.24 -23.20 14.61
C ASP A 12 -21.29 -24.08 15.44
N GLU A 13 -20.03 -24.20 15.03
CA GLU A 13 -18.99 -24.87 15.81
C GLU A 13 -18.62 -24.07 17.07
N LEU A 14 -18.54 -22.74 16.96
CA LEU A 14 -18.32 -21.86 18.11
C LEU A 14 -19.47 -21.97 19.11
N ALA A 15 -20.71 -22.02 18.63
CA ALA A 15 -21.89 -22.29 19.45
C ALA A 15 -21.82 -23.68 20.11
N SER A 16 -21.35 -24.70 19.39
CA SER A 16 -21.15 -26.05 19.94
C SER A 16 -20.07 -26.08 21.02
N VAL A 17 -18.95 -25.37 20.82
CA VAL A 17 -17.88 -25.24 21.82
C VAL A 17 -18.42 -24.55 23.06
N TRP A 18 -19.11 -23.43 22.91
CA TRP A 18 -19.73 -22.71 24.04
C TRP A 18 -20.69 -23.59 24.84
N LYS A 19 -21.56 -24.36 24.17
CA LYS A 19 -22.46 -25.33 24.81
C LYS A 19 -21.73 -26.45 25.55
N SER A 20 -20.53 -26.83 25.09
CA SER A 20 -19.75 -27.90 25.71
C SER A 20 -19.00 -27.47 26.97
N VAL A 21 -18.67 -26.17 27.09
CA VAL A 21 -17.90 -25.62 28.21
C VAL A 21 -18.75 -24.86 29.23
N THR A 22 -19.96 -24.45 28.84
CA THR A 22 -20.92 -23.76 29.71
C THR A 22 -21.81 -24.77 30.40
N ASP A 23 -22.05 -24.63 31.69
CA ASP A 23 -22.98 -25.48 32.41
C ASP A 23 -24.37 -25.45 31.72
N PRO A 24 -24.97 -26.62 31.44
CA PRO A 24 -26.31 -26.70 30.85
C PRO A 24 -27.37 -25.94 31.64
N GLU A 25 -27.25 -25.81 32.96
CA GLU A 25 -28.24 -25.07 33.78
C GLU A 25 -28.24 -23.57 33.48
N TYR A 26 -27.09 -22.99 33.13
CA TYR A 26 -26.99 -21.57 32.77
C TYR A 26 -27.37 -21.28 31.32
N SER A 27 -27.12 -22.22 30.40
CA SER A 27 -27.33 -22.01 28.97
C SER A 27 -28.72 -22.43 28.47
N ARG A 28 -29.40 -23.36 29.16
CA ARG A 28 -30.69 -23.93 28.74
C ARG A 28 -31.79 -22.90 28.58
N SER A 29 -31.92 -21.97 29.52
CA SER A 29 -32.97 -20.95 29.50
C SER A 29 -32.86 -20.01 28.30
N PHE A 30 -31.64 -19.68 27.87
CA PHE A 30 -31.40 -18.89 26.66
C PHE A 30 -31.68 -19.71 25.40
N ILE A 31 -31.17 -20.95 25.32
CA ILE A 31 -31.32 -21.82 24.16
C ILE A 31 -32.80 -22.16 23.90
N GLU A 32 -33.57 -22.50 24.94
CA GLU A 32 -34.98 -22.88 24.82
C GLU A 32 -35.89 -21.72 24.44
N ARG A 33 -35.56 -20.50 24.88
CA ARG A 33 -36.32 -19.29 24.54
C ARG A 33 -36.06 -18.80 23.12
N GLY A 34 -34.89 -19.11 22.57
CA GLY A 34 -34.55 -18.84 21.17
C GLY A 34 -34.30 -17.37 20.84
N GLU A 35 -34.23 -17.09 19.53
CA GLU A 35 -33.97 -15.76 18.97
C GLU A 35 -35.09 -14.76 19.32
N GLY A 36 -34.71 -13.53 19.69
CA GLY A 36 -35.63 -12.47 20.10
C GLY A 36 -36.02 -12.52 21.59
N GLN A 37 -35.39 -13.41 22.37
CA GLN A 37 -35.60 -13.60 23.81
C GLN A 37 -34.28 -13.66 24.60
N GLY A 38 -33.18 -13.21 24.00
CA GLY A 38 -31.84 -13.12 24.58
C GLY A 38 -30.78 -14.03 23.94
N TYR A 39 -31.18 -15.07 23.20
CA TYR A 39 -30.21 -15.96 22.53
C TYR A 39 -29.48 -15.25 21.37
N GLU A 40 -30.12 -14.23 20.78
CA GLU A 40 -29.56 -13.42 19.70
C GLU A 40 -28.23 -12.75 20.08
N ALA A 41 -28.02 -12.42 21.36
CA ALA A 41 -26.77 -11.84 21.83
C ALA A 41 -25.59 -12.82 21.68
N HIS A 42 -25.83 -14.10 21.96
CA HIS A 42 -24.84 -15.15 21.73
C HIS A 42 -24.64 -15.42 20.24
N THR A 43 -25.72 -15.47 19.45
CA THR A 43 -25.62 -15.63 18.00
C THR A 43 -24.80 -14.51 17.35
N GLN A 44 -25.01 -13.26 17.75
CA GLN A 44 -24.22 -12.11 17.30
C GLN A 44 -22.75 -12.22 17.72
N ALA A 45 -22.47 -12.62 18.97
CA ALA A 45 -21.09 -12.83 19.42
C ALA A 45 -20.38 -13.93 18.62
N MET A 46 -21.05 -15.04 18.30
CA MET A 46 -20.45 -16.12 17.50
C MET A 46 -20.16 -15.70 16.06
N VAL A 47 -20.98 -14.82 15.46
CA VAL A 47 -20.68 -14.22 14.14
C VAL A 47 -19.42 -13.37 14.19
N GLN A 48 -19.19 -12.64 15.29
CA GLN A 48 -17.95 -11.88 15.45
C GLN A 48 -16.74 -12.81 15.65
N PHE A 49 -16.87 -13.86 16.45
CA PHE A 49 -15.79 -14.82 16.66
C PHE A 49 -15.46 -15.64 15.41
N GLU A 50 -16.42 -15.94 14.55
CA GLU A 50 -16.18 -16.56 13.24
C GLU A 50 -15.29 -15.66 12.37
N ARG A 51 -15.56 -14.36 12.32
CA ARG A 51 -14.70 -13.38 11.61
C ARG A 51 -13.29 -13.34 12.19
N VAL A 52 -13.16 -13.32 13.53
CA VAL A 52 -11.85 -13.39 14.19
C VAL A 52 -11.14 -14.69 13.82
N SER A 53 -11.84 -15.83 13.82
CA SER A 53 -11.25 -17.11 13.47
C SER A 53 -10.73 -17.14 12.03
N GLN A 54 -11.45 -16.53 11.08
CA GLN A 54 -11.00 -16.38 9.70
C GLN A 54 -9.73 -15.51 9.61
N GLY A 55 -9.69 -14.40 10.35
CA GLY A 55 -8.52 -13.53 10.42
C GLY A 55 -7.29 -14.22 11.03
N VAL A 56 -7.49 -15.01 12.09
CA VAL A 56 -6.43 -15.81 12.71
C VAL A 56 -5.93 -16.90 11.76
N ASP A 57 -6.82 -17.62 11.09
CA ASP A 57 -6.43 -18.65 10.12
C ASP A 57 -5.57 -18.05 9.00
N ARG A 58 -6.03 -16.95 8.39
CA ARG A 58 -5.29 -16.25 7.33
C ARG A 58 -3.93 -15.75 7.80
N SER A 59 -3.90 -15.00 8.90
CA SER A 59 -2.65 -14.39 9.40
C SER A 59 -1.63 -15.42 9.90
N THR A 60 -2.08 -16.50 10.55
CA THR A 60 -1.18 -17.58 10.99
C THR A 60 -0.60 -18.34 9.80
N GLN A 61 -1.41 -18.58 8.76
CA GLN A 61 -0.95 -19.28 7.58
C GLN A 61 -0.03 -18.44 6.69
N ALA A 62 -0.19 -17.12 6.70
CA ALA A 62 0.73 -16.17 6.07
C ALA A 62 2.16 -16.22 6.65
N LEU A 63 2.41 -16.88 7.79
CA LEU A 63 3.75 -17.09 8.32
C LEU A 63 4.52 -18.21 7.60
N TYR A 64 3.82 -19.12 6.90
CA TYR A 64 4.49 -20.18 6.17
C TYR A 64 5.08 -19.65 4.90
N VAL A 65 6.42 -19.69 4.81
CA VAL A 65 7.13 -19.31 3.58
C VAL A 65 6.71 -20.21 2.43
N LYS A 66 6.72 -21.54 2.59
CA LYS A 66 6.32 -22.48 1.53
C LYS A 66 4.90 -23.00 1.73
N PRO A 67 4.15 -23.23 0.63
CA PRO A 67 2.88 -23.95 0.70
C PRO A 67 3.05 -25.34 1.30
N TRP A 68 2.06 -25.80 2.06
CA TRP A 68 2.01 -27.18 2.56
C TRP A 68 0.60 -27.77 2.45
N SER A 69 0.48 -29.10 2.56
CA SER A 69 -0.75 -29.82 2.21
C SER A 69 -1.95 -29.58 3.12
N GLY A 70 -1.75 -29.03 4.32
CA GLY A 70 -2.84 -28.69 5.26
C GLY A 70 -3.20 -27.21 5.28
N GLN A 71 -2.68 -26.43 4.32
CA GLN A 71 -2.91 -25.00 4.24
C GLN A 71 -4.27 -24.69 3.60
N THR A 72 -5.06 -23.82 4.24
CA THR A 72 -6.40 -23.38 3.79
C THR A 72 -6.45 -21.92 3.36
N ALA A 73 -5.35 -21.19 3.51
CA ALA A 73 -5.15 -19.80 3.12
C ALA A 73 -3.79 -19.62 2.41
N GLU A 74 -3.58 -18.48 1.77
CA GLU A 74 -2.34 -18.23 1.05
C GLU A 74 -1.10 -18.22 1.98
N PRO A 75 0.06 -18.70 1.52
CA PRO A 75 1.33 -18.59 2.24
C PRO A 75 1.85 -17.15 2.24
N ALA A 76 2.96 -16.92 2.95
CA ALA A 76 3.62 -15.63 3.03
C ALA A 76 3.74 -14.98 1.64
N SER A 77 3.24 -13.76 1.51
CA SER A 77 3.23 -12.98 0.27
C SER A 77 3.77 -11.58 0.47
N GLY A 78 3.97 -10.87 -0.63
CA GLY A 78 4.14 -9.42 -0.60
C GLY A 78 2.86 -8.70 -0.22
N ALA A 79 3.02 -7.44 0.15
CA ALA A 79 1.90 -6.59 0.50
C ALA A 79 1.00 -6.29 -0.70
N VAL A 80 -0.29 -6.19 -0.43
CA VAL A 80 -1.32 -5.81 -1.41
C VAL A 80 -2.35 -4.91 -0.72
N ARG A 81 -2.84 -3.93 -1.48
CA ARG A 81 -3.94 -3.05 -1.06
C ARG A 81 -5.28 -3.70 -1.35
N SER A 82 -6.22 -3.59 -0.41
CA SER A 82 -7.57 -4.12 -0.61
C SER A 82 -8.35 -3.28 -1.61
N LEU A 83 -9.36 -3.90 -2.21
CA LEU A 83 -10.28 -3.30 -3.18
C LEU A 83 -11.70 -3.33 -2.64
N VAL A 84 -12.47 -2.29 -2.96
CA VAL A 84 -13.90 -2.19 -2.62
C VAL A 84 -14.64 -1.40 -3.69
N THR A 85 -15.90 -1.74 -3.93
CA THR A 85 -16.78 -0.90 -4.75
C THR A 85 -17.52 0.07 -3.84
N LEU A 86 -17.32 1.36 -4.07
CA LEU A 86 -18.02 2.44 -3.40
C LEU A 86 -19.20 2.90 -4.25
N LYS A 87 -20.29 3.25 -3.56
CA LYS A 87 -21.52 3.75 -4.16
C LYS A 87 -21.74 5.19 -3.71
N PHE A 88 -21.69 6.10 -4.66
CA PHE A 88 -21.94 7.51 -4.43
C PHE A 88 -23.37 7.88 -4.82
N THR A 89 -24.00 8.72 -4.02
CA THR A 89 -25.33 9.29 -4.30
C THR A 89 -25.34 10.77 -4.04
N ARG A 90 -26.32 11.47 -4.62
CA ARG A 90 -26.49 12.90 -4.49
C ARG A 90 -27.94 13.24 -4.14
N SER A 91 -28.11 14.05 -3.10
CA SER A 91 -29.43 14.38 -2.53
C SER A 91 -29.82 15.86 -2.64
N SER A 92 -28.88 16.75 -2.97
CA SER A 92 -29.15 18.19 -3.03
C SER A 92 -28.29 18.92 -4.07
N ASN A 93 -28.56 20.23 -4.22
CA ASN A 93 -27.83 21.13 -5.10
C ASN A 93 -27.69 20.62 -6.55
N PHE A 94 -28.75 20.01 -7.10
CA PHE A 94 -28.72 19.35 -8.41
C PHE A 94 -28.43 20.27 -9.60
N THR A 95 -28.40 21.59 -9.40
CA THR A 95 -28.06 22.54 -10.47
C THR A 95 -26.58 22.50 -10.82
N GLN A 96 -25.73 22.11 -9.87
CA GLN A 96 -24.28 22.14 -10.05
C GLN A 96 -23.73 20.83 -10.60
N THR A 97 -22.67 20.94 -11.39
CA THR A 97 -21.84 19.80 -11.78
C THR A 97 -20.81 19.53 -10.68
N VAL A 98 -20.67 18.28 -10.27
CA VAL A 98 -19.76 17.90 -9.18
C VAL A 98 -18.86 16.77 -9.66
N ILE A 99 -17.55 16.92 -9.52
CA ILE A 99 -16.54 15.96 -9.96
C ILE A 99 -15.71 15.53 -8.75
N LEU A 100 -15.64 14.22 -8.51
CA LEU A 100 -14.73 13.62 -7.54
C LEU A 100 -13.58 12.98 -8.33
N SER A 101 -12.37 13.49 -8.15
CA SER A 101 -11.19 13.00 -8.88
C SER A 101 -10.78 11.60 -8.43
N VAL A 102 -10.04 10.91 -9.30
CA VAL A 102 -9.14 9.83 -8.87
C VAL A 102 -8.33 10.27 -7.65
N GLY A 103 -8.18 9.39 -6.66
CA GLY A 103 -7.52 9.71 -5.40
C GLY A 103 -8.38 10.46 -4.38
N THR A 104 -9.63 10.83 -4.69
CA THR A 104 -10.56 11.27 -3.64
C THR A 104 -10.69 10.17 -2.58
N MET A 105 -10.54 10.57 -1.32
CA MET A 105 -10.38 9.65 -0.21
C MET A 105 -11.70 9.50 0.57
N VAL A 106 -12.04 8.27 0.90
CA VAL A 106 -13.21 7.90 1.72
C VAL A 106 -12.73 7.14 2.94
N GLU A 107 -13.26 7.51 4.10
CA GLU A 107 -12.94 6.93 5.40
C GLU A 107 -14.05 6.06 5.92
N GLU A 108 -13.63 5.02 6.64
CA GLU A 108 -14.50 4.25 7.49
C GLU A 108 -14.91 5.06 8.73
N VAL A 109 -16.22 5.15 8.93
CA VAL A 109 -16.84 5.61 10.17
C VAL A 109 -17.53 4.42 10.83
N ALA A 110 -17.15 4.14 12.07
CA ALA A 110 -17.75 3.11 12.90
C ALA A 110 -18.36 3.73 14.15
N VAL A 111 -19.32 3.02 14.75
CA VAL A 111 -19.84 3.38 16.08
C VAL A 111 -18.92 2.72 17.10
N ASP A 112 -18.29 3.53 17.95
CA ASP A 112 -17.50 3.06 19.09
C ASP A 112 -18.21 3.37 20.40
N PHE A 113 -17.85 2.63 21.45
CA PHE A 113 -18.46 2.75 22.76
C PHE A 113 -17.96 4.01 23.49
N SER A 114 -18.89 4.82 23.96
CA SER A 114 -18.66 5.93 24.87
C SER A 114 -19.56 5.79 26.12
N PRO A 115 -19.17 6.37 27.27
CA PRO A 115 -20.03 6.40 28.47
C PRO A 115 -21.42 7.01 28.23
N ASN A 116 -21.58 7.81 27.18
CA ASN A 116 -22.83 8.48 26.82
C ASN A 116 -23.61 7.75 25.71
N GLY A 117 -23.13 6.60 25.24
CA GLY A 117 -23.71 5.83 24.15
C GLY A 117 -22.72 5.57 23.01
N GLY A 118 -23.22 5.07 21.89
CA GLY A 118 -22.40 4.88 20.69
C GLY A 118 -22.03 6.22 20.05
N GLU A 119 -20.75 6.48 19.87
CA GLU A 119 -20.23 7.67 19.18
C GLU A 119 -19.63 7.29 17.84
N LEU A 120 -19.83 8.13 16.82
CA LEU A 120 -19.24 7.90 15.50
C LEU A 120 -17.77 8.31 15.54
N VAL A 121 -16.89 7.36 15.21
CA VAL A 121 -15.45 7.58 15.16
C VAL A 121 -14.90 7.16 13.80
N THR A 122 -13.90 7.89 13.33
CA THR A 122 -13.10 7.49 12.16
C THR A 122 -12.09 6.43 12.59
N THR A 123 -12.04 5.29 11.89
CA THR A 123 -11.11 4.21 12.25
C THR A 123 -9.69 4.42 11.70
N GLY A 124 -9.51 5.43 10.85
CA GLY A 124 -8.27 5.69 10.10
C GLY A 124 -8.11 4.83 8.85
N ARG A 125 -9.03 3.89 8.57
CA ARG A 125 -9.03 3.13 7.32
C ARG A 125 -9.58 4.00 6.19
N ARG A 126 -8.78 4.13 5.14
CA ARG A 126 -8.97 5.06 4.02
C ARG A 126 -8.91 4.33 2.69
N TYR A 127 -9.76 4.76 1.75
CA TYR A 127 -9.84 4.23 0.39
C TYR A 127 -9.82 5.36 -0.62
N LEU A 128 -9.02 5.21 -1.65
CA LEU A 128 -8.81 6.16 -2.73
C LEU A 128 -9.60 5.71 -3.95
N LEU A 129 -10.36 6.62 -4.56
CA LEU A 129 -11.05 6.34 -5.82
C LEU A 129 -10.05 5.95 -6.90
N ALA A 130 -10.28 4.82 -7.58
CA ALA A 130 -9.42 4.34 -8.67
C ALA A 130 -9.67 5.08 -9.99
N SER A 131 -10.79 5.79 -10.10
CA SER A 131 -11.14 6.59 -11.28
C SER A 131 -11.98 7.80 -10.88
N THR A 132 -11.89 8.87 -11.68
CA THR A 132 -12.72 10.06 -11.52
C THR A 132 -14.18 9.74 -11.81
N ILE A 133 -15.09 10.23 -10.96
CA ILE A 133 -16.54 10.19 -11.19
C ILE A 133 -17.10 11.61 -11.18
N GLY A 134 -18.26 11.80 -11.80
CA GLY A 134 -18.94 13.09 -11.79
C GLY A 134 -20.44 12.92 -11.70
N PHE A 135 -21.07 13.75 -10.87
CA PHE A 135 -22.51 13.97 -10.89
C PHE A 135 -22.80 15.15 -11.80
N VAL A 136 -23.48 14.85 -12.88
CA VAL A 136 -24.03 15.85 -13.78
C VAL A 136 -25.15 16.63 -13.06
N ALA A 137 -25.47 17.83 -13.56
CA ALA A 137 -26.64 18.54 -13.06
C ALA A 137 -27.91 17.70 -13.26
N GLY A 138 -28.71 17.55 -12.19
CA GLY A 138 -29.94 16.75 -12.16
C GLY A 138 -29.77 15.29 -11.77
N GLU A 139 -28.55 14.76 -11.72
CA GLU A 139 -28.31 13.35 -11.41
C GLU A 139 -28.19 13.08 -9.91
N GLN A 140 -28.82 11.99 -9.48
CA GLN A 140 -28.81 11.50 -8.10
C GLN A 140 -27.84 10.34 -7.88
N GLY A 141 -27.39 9.69 -8.96
CA GLY A 141 -26.73 8.39 -8.90
C GLY A 141 -27.74 7.23 -8.73
N PRO A 142 -27.31 6.06 -8.25
CA PRO A 142 -25.97 5.79 -7.73
C PRO A 142 -24.91 5.70 -8.82
N ILE A 143 -23.72 6.20 -8.52
CA ILE A 143 -22.51 5.93 -9.32
C ILE A 143 -21.63 4.99 -8.52
N GLU A 144 -21.30 3.85 -9.12
CA GLU A 144 -20.43 2.85 -8.53
C GLU A 144 -19.00 3.00 -9.07
N VAL A 145 -18.02 2.95 -8.17
CA VAL A 145 -16.61 3.12 -8.52
C VAL A 145 -15.73 2.21 -7.66
N GLN A 146 -14.73 1.62 -8.29
CA GLN A 146 -13.69 0.90 -7.57
C GLN A 146 -12.84 1.88 -6.75
N ALA A 147 -12.54 1.50 -5.52
CA ALA A 147 -11.63 2.19 -4.63
C ALA A 147 -10.59 1.23 -4.07
N VAL A 148 -9.39 1.75 -3.87
CA VAL A 148 -8.21 1.00 -3.41
C VAL A 148 -7.85 1.51 -2.03
N ALA A 149 -7.50 0.63 -1.09
CA ALA A 149 -7.00 1.06 0.21
C ALA A 149 -5.78 2.00 0.08
N ASP A 150 -5.72 3.02 0.92
CA ASP A 150 -4.61 3.97 0.97
C ASP A 150 -3.30 3.28 1.37
N ARG A 151 -3.40 2.25 2.22
CA ARG A 151 -2.26 1.43 2.67
C ARG A 151 -2.52 -0.04 2.43
N GLU A 152 -1.44 -0.80 2.47
CA GLU A 152 -1.45 -2.25 2.36
C GLU A 152 -1.78 -2.91 3.71
N GLY A 153 -2.19 -4.18 3.67
CA GLY A 153 -2.39 -4.99 4.87
C GLY A 153 -3.79 -5.57 5.02
N ASP A 154 -3.88 -6.70 5.70
CA ASP A 154 -5.13 -7.42 5.96
C ASP A 154 -6.13 -6.59 6.81
N GLY A 155 -5.63 -5.61 7.56
CA GLY A 155 -6.48 -4.69 8.33
C GLY A 155 -7.43 -3.88 7.46
N PHE A 156 -7.15 -3.71 6.17
CA PHE A 156 -8.01 -3.00 5.23
C PHE A 156 -9.05 -3.91 4.56
N ASP A 157 -9.21 -5.17 4.97
CA ASP A 157 -10.34 -6.02 4.55
C ASP A 157 -11.53 -5.97 5.52
N ASN A 158 -11.37 -5.29 6.66
CA ASN A 158 -12.32 -5.38 7.75
C ASN A 158 -13.50 -4.37 7.78
N PRO A 159 -13.54 -3.28 6.98
CA PRO A 159 -14.72 -2.42 6.99
C PRO A 159 -16.00 -3.19 6.71
N LEU A 160 -17.01 -2.96 7.54
CA LEU A 160 -18.33 -3.56 7.35
C LEU A 160 -19.04 -2.93 6.15
N PRO A 161 -20.00 -3.63 5.53
CA PRO A 161 -20.95 -2.98 4.64
C PRO A 161 -21.58 -1.77 5.31
N GLY A 162 -21.63 -0.65 4.60
CA GLY A 162 -22.22 0.59 5.08
C GLY A 162 -21.29 1.53 5.85
N THR A 163 -20.08 1.10 6.25
CA THR A 163 -19.21 1.92 7.13
C THR A 163 -18.25 2.84 6.38
N LEU A 164 -18.00 2.63 5.09
CA LEU A 164 -17.24 3.57 4.26
C LEU A 164 -18.14 4.74 3.83
N SER A 165 -18.38 5.67 4.75
CA SER A 165 -19.44 6.67 4.63
C SER A 165 -19.00 8.12 4.70
N SER A 166 -17.72 8.41 5.00
CA SER A 166 -17.21 9.78 5.11
C SER A 166 -16.24 10.08 3.99
N ILE A 167 -16.49 11.14 3.21
CA ILE A 167 -15.52 11.63 2.23
C ILE A 167 -14.55 12.54 2.96
N VAL A 168 -13.26 12.23 2.88
CA VAL A 168 -12.21 13.07 3.47
C VAL A 168 -12.18 14.40 2.73
N GLN A 169 -12.41 15.45 3.51
CA GLN A 169 -12.41 16.82 3.05
C GLN A 169 -11.59 17.65 4.03
N MET A 170 -10.49 18.20 3.56
CA MET A 170 -9.64 19.09 4.35
C MET A 170 -10.00 20.53 4.07
N GLY A 171 -10.15 21.33 5.12
CA GLY A 171 -10.33 22.77 4.98
C GLY A 171 -11.71 23.20 4.49
N VAL A 172 -12.76 22.41 4.78
CA VAL A 172 -14.14 22.88 4.64
C VAL A 172 -14.30 24.16 5.45
N ASP A 173 -14.99 25.13 4.88
CA ASP A 173 -15.20 26.46 5.46
C ASP A 173 -13.94 27.32 5.63
N LEU A 174 -12.78 26.89 5.11
CA LEU A 174 -11.66 27.82 4.92
C LEU A 174 -12.14 28.97 4.04
N GLN A 175 -11.90 30.19 4.49
CA GLN A 175 -12.41 31.38 3.85
C GLN A 175 -11.44 32.54 4.00
N ASN A 176 -11.33 33.34 2.95
CA ASN A 176 -10.52 34.54 2.99
C ASN A 176 -11.27 35.66 2.24
N SER A 177 -10.86 36.90 2.51
CA SER A 177 -11.45 38.09 1.93
C SER A 177 -10.38 38.92 1.24
N ARG A 178 -10.82 39.87 0.40
CA ARG A 178 -9.92 40.78 -0.33
C ARG A 178 -8.94 40.03 -1.25
N ALA A 179 -9.32 38.88 -1.76
CA ALA A 179 -8.59 38.21 -2.82
C ALA A 179 -8.74 38.97 -4.15
N SER A 180 -7.81 38.74 -5.07
CA SER A 180 -7.90 39.19 -6.45
C SER A 180 -8.20 38.02 -7.38
N VAL A 181 -9.00 38.25 -8.41
CA VAL A 181 -9.22 37.28 -9.49
C VAL A 181 -8.48 37.77 -10.72
N VAL A 182 -7.51 36.98 -11.17
CA VAL A 182 -6.73 37.22 -12.37
C VAL A 182 -7.15 36.21 -13.43
N LEU A 183 -7.38 36.69 -14.65
CA LEU A 183 -7.77 35.84 -15.77
C LEU A 183 -6.51 35.45 -16.55
N ASP A 184 -6.25 34.15 -16.69
CA ASP A 184 -5.11 33.63 -17.46
C ASP A 184 -5.56 32.55 -18.47
N GLY A 185 -6.13 33.01 -19.59
CA GLY A 185 -6.57 32.14 -20.68
C GLY A 185 -7.60 31.09 -20.25
N ASN A 186 -7.15 29.84 -20.12
CA ASN A 186 -8.00 28.67 -19.85
C ASN A 186 -8.18 28.36 -18.36
N VAL A 187 -7.49 29.09 -17.48
CA VAL A 187 -7.53 28.90 -16.03
C VAL A 187 -7.63 30.27 -15.37
N HIS A 188 -8.48 30.39 -14.35
CA HIS A 188 -8.55 31.62 -13.56
C HIS A 188 -7.73 31.46 -12.29
N ALA A 189 -7.00 32.50 -11.89
CA ALA A 189 -6.23 32.49 -10.65
C ALA A 189 -6.93 33.34 -9.59
N LEU A 190 -7.17 32.75 -8.42
CA LEU A 190 -7.54 33.47 -7.22
C LEU A 190 -6.27 33.74 -6.41
N VAL A 191 -5.83 34.99 -6.42
CA VAL A 191 -4.68 35.46 -5.64
C VAL A 191 -5.17 35.82 -4.24
N MET A 192 -4.80 35.01 -3.25
CA MET A 192 -5.26 35.15 -1.87
C MET A 192 -4.40 36.17 -1.12
N GLN A 193 -4.99 36.88 -0.16
CA GLN A 193 -4.18 37.70 0.76
C GLN A 193 -3.36 36.79 1.67
N PRO A 194 -2.20 37.25 2.16
CA PRO A 194 -1.41 36.54 3.17
C PRO A 194 -2.05 36.64 4.58
N ASP A 195 -3.38 36.55 4.63
CA ASP A 195 -4.17 36.46 5.85
C ASP A 195 -4.36 34.97 6.21
N PRO A 196 -4.76 34.65 7.47
CA PRO A 196 -5.17 33.29 7.82
C PRO A 196 -6.19 32.71 6.85
N ASP A 197 -6.20 31.38 6.74
CA ASP A 197 -7.00 30.61 5.78
C ASP A 197 -6.59 30.85 4.32
N VAL A 198 -5.65 30.03 3.84
CA VAL A 198 -5.23 29.95 2.44
C VAL A 198 -5.50 28.56 1.90
N ILE A 199 -5.81 28.49 0.61
CA ILE A 199 -5.95 27.23 -0.11
C ILE A 199 -4.57 26.58 -0.22
N THR A 200 -4.47 25.31 0.16
CA THR A 200 -3.23 24.51 0.12
C THR A 200 -3.40 23.30 -0.80
N HIS A 201 -2.30 22.59 -1.09
CA HIS A 201 -2.32 21.44 -2.00
C HIS A 201 -3.36 20.36 -1.61
N ALA A 202 -3.71 20.29 -0.33
CA ALA A 202 -4.77 19.44 0.22
C ALA A 202 -6.17 19.69 -0.37
N GLN A 203 -6.44 20.87 -0.92
CA GLN A 203 -7.74 21.27 -1.47
C GLN A 203 -7.86 21.09 -2.99
N ILE A 204 -6.82 20.61 -3.68
CA ILE A 204 -6.91 20.32 -5.12
C ILE A 204 -8.02 19.27 -5.35
N GLY A 205 -8.93 19.57 -6.27
CA GLY A 205 -10.11 18.77 -6.58
C GLY A 205 -11.37 19.15 -5.80
N GLN A 206 -11.26 19.99 -4.76
CA GLN A 206 -12.41 20.53 -4.02
C GLN A 206 -13.03 21.73 -4.74
N TYR A 207 -14.22 22.13 -4.26
CA TYR A 207 -14.97 23.27 -4.77
C TYR A 207 -14.90 24.44 -3.81
N MET A 208 -14.89 25.64 -4.37
CA MET A 208 -15.04 26.88 -3.63
C MET A 208 -16.16 27.72 -4.22
N ILE A 209 -16.73 28.59 -3.39
CA ILE A 209 -17.74 29.58 -3.78
C ILE A 209 -17.23 30.97 -3.46
N PHE A 210 -17.46 31.92 -4.37
CA PHE A 210 -17.28 33.34 -4.09
C PHE A 210 -18.44 33.87 -3.26
N THR A 211 -18.15 34.41 -2.08
CA THR A 211 -19.15 34.93 -1.13
C THR A 211 -19.37 36.44 -1.25
N SER A 212 -18.41 37.18 -1.82
CA SER A 212 -18.53 38.60 -2.18
C SER A 212 -17.65 38.95 -3.38
N GLY A 213 -17.81 40.16 -3.90
CA GLY A 213 -17.03 40.67 -5.04
C GLY A 213 -17.79 40.56 -6.36
N ALA A 214 -17.09 40.83 -7.46
CA ALA A 214 -17.66 40.76 -8.80
C ALA A 214 -18.12 39.34 -9.17
N ASN A 215 -17.50 38.33 -8.57
CA ASN A 215 -17.78 36.91 -8.81
C ASN A 215 -18.76 36.28 -7.84
N GLN A 216 -19.44 37.04 -6.97
CA GLN A 216 -20.32 36.50 -5.94
C GLN A 216 -21.30 35.44 -6.48
N GLY A 217 -21.38 34.29 -5.79
CA GLY A 217 -22.23 33.16 -6.14
C GLY A 217 -21.63 32.19 -7.17
N GLN A 218 -20.52 32.53 -7.81
CA GLN A 218 -19.81 31.61 -8.70
C GLN A 218 -19.16 30.48 -7.90
N ILE A 219 -19.36 29.25 -8.35
CA ILE A 219 -18.71 28.06 -7.82
C ILE A 219 -17.64 27.61 -8.81
N ARG A 220 -16.45 27.30 -8.30
CA ARG A 220 -15.32 26.85 -9.12
C ARG A 220 -14.58 25.71 -8.42
N ARG A 221 -14.06 24.80 -9.23
CA ARG A 221 -13.21 23.71 -8.76
C ARG A 221 -11.77 24.16 -8.74
N ILE A 222 -11.05 23.81 -7.68
CA ILE A 222 -9.62 24.07 -7.54
C ILE A 222 -8.87 22.98 -8.32
N VAL A 223 -8.09 23.36 -9.33
CA VAL A 223 -7.36 22.43 -10.22
C VAL A 223 -5.85 22.45 -9.98
N GLY A 224 -5.35 23.46 -9.27
CA GLY A 224 -3.93 23.58 -8.97
C GLY A 224 -3.66 24.76 -8.04
N ILE A 225 -2.41 24.88 -7.60
CA ILE A 225 -1.97 25.93 -6.69
C ILE A 225 -0.59 26.41 -7.09
N ILE A 226 -0.38 27.71 -7.01
CA ILE A 226 0.93 28.34 -7.04
C ILE A 226 1.22 28.79 -5.61
N PRO A 227 2.21 28.20 -4.92
CA PRO A 227 2.53 28.60 -3.54
C PRO A 227 3.04 30.04 -3.51
N PRO A 228 2.88 30.76 -2.38
CA PRO A 228 3.45 32.09 -2.22
C PRO A 228 4.97 32.04 -2.35
N ASP A 229 5.57 33.15 -2.79
CA ASP A 229 7.03 33.29 -2.83
C ASP A 229 7.58 33.12 -1.39
N PRO A 230 8.49 32.17 -1.15
CA PRO A 230 9.02 31.91 0.19
C PRO A 230 9.97 33.02 0.69
N ILE A 231 10.45 33.91 -0.18
CA ILE A 231 11.41 34.97 0.13
C ILE A 231 10.69 36.31 0.35
N GLU A 232 9.74 36.65 -0.52
CA GLU A 232 8.94 37.87 -0.43
C GLU A 232 7.44 37.56 -0.59
N PRO A 233 6.76 37.06 0.47
CA PRO A 233 5.34 36.69 0.38
C PRO A 233 4.47 37.95 0.29
N VAL A 234 4.25 38.40 -0.95
CA VAL A 234 3.31 39.48 -1.29
C VAL A 234 1.86 39.02 -1.31
N ASP A 235 1.63 37.70 -1.42
CA ASP A 235 0.33 37.05 -1.41
C ASP A 235 0.34 35.77 -0.54
N GLY A 236 -0.85 35.20 -0.30
CA GLY A 236 -1.03 33.93 0.39
C GLY A 236 -0.94 32.70 -0.52
N GLY A 237 -0.45 32.89 -1.76
CA GLY A 237 -0.51 31.93 -2.85
C GLY A 237 -1.71 32.14 -3.77
N GLN A 238 -1.74 31.37 -4.85
CA GLN A 238 -2.77 31.44 -5.88
C GLN A 238 -3.46 30.09 -6.07
N ALA A 239 -4.78 30.08 -6.02
CA ALA A 239 -5.56 28.90 -6.40
C ALA A 239 -5.94 29.00 -7.88
N LEU A 240 -5.61 27.96 -8.65
CA LEU A 240 -5.99 27.81 -10.04
C LEU A 240 -7.39 27.20 -10.12
N LEU A 241 -8.29 27.85 -10.84
CA LEU A 241 -9.72 27.55 -10.88
C LEU A 241 -10.15 27.10 -12.28
N GLU A 242 -10.94 26.04 -12.31
CA GLU A 242 -11.44 25.42 -13.54
C GLU A 242 -12.41 26.34 -14.32
N ALA A 243 -12.20 26.51 -15.62
CA ALA A 243 -13.09 27.27 -16.51
C ALA A 243 -14.28 26.42 -17.03
N THR A 244 -15.07 25.85 -16.11
CA THR A 244 -16.22 25.00 -16.43
C THR A 244 -17.40 25.82 -16.95
N GLN A 245 -17.96 25.39 -18.08
CA GLN A 245 -19.10 26.00 -18.74
C GLN A 245 -20.32 25.09 -18.65
N ILE A 246 -21.47 25.68 -18.34
CA ILE A 246 -22.76 24.98 -18.29
C ILE A 246 -23.74 25.73 -19.19
N PHE A 247 -24.29 25.02 -20.16
CA PHE A 247 -25.25 25.54 -21.13
C PHE A 247 -26.59 24.83 -21.00
N ARG A 248 -27.65 25.55 -21.35
CA ARG A 248 -28.95 24.95 -21.63
C ARG A 248 -29.04 24.62 -23.12
N ILE A 249 -29.50 23.41 -23.42
CA ILE A 249 -29.65 22.88 -24.76
C ILE A 249 -31.00 23.34 -25.32
N ALA A 250 -30.95 24.04 -26.45
CA ALA A 250 -32.12 24.38 -27.26
C ALA A 250 -32.51 23.20 -28.16
N SER A 251 -31.52 22.64 -28.87
CA SER A 251 -31.68 21.46 -29.71
C SER A 251 -30.38 20.68 -29.81
N ILE A 252 -30.48 19.39 -30.10
CA ILE A 252 -29.31 18.53 -30.33
C ILE A 252 -29.59 17.60 -31.50
N THR A 253 -28.55 17.18 -32.20
CA THR A 253 -28.58 16.11 -33.21
C THR A 253 -27.33 15.26 -33.04
N GLY A 254 -27.49 13.94 -32.98
CA GLY A 254 -26.39 13.00 -32.72
C GLY A 254 -26.00 12.89 -31.25
N THR A 255 -24.89 12.20 -30.99
CA THR A 255 -24.39 11.91 -29.65
C THR A 255 -22.92 12.32 -29.56
N PHE A 256 -22.62 13.20 -28.60
CA PHE A 256 -21.25 13.63 -28.32
C PHE A 256 -20.49 12.55 -27.53
N LEU A 257 -19.20 12.41 -27.78
CA LEU A 257 -18.28 11.50 -27.09
C LEU A 257 -17.58 12.24 -25.94
N PRO A 258 -17.73 11.81 -24.68
CA PRO A 258 -17.00 12.40 -23.56
C PRO A 258 -15.49 12.52 -23.85
N GLY A 259 -14.92 13.69 -23.53
CA GLY A 259 -13.53 14.02 -23.80
C GLY A 259 -13.25 14.56 -25.20
N GLU A 260 -14.22 14.56 -26.13
CA GLU A 260 -14.00 15.14 -27.46
C GLU A 260 -13.94 16.67 -27.42
N THR A 261 -13.17 17.26 -28.34
CA THR A 261 -13.24 18.71 -28.58
C THR A 261 -14.55 19.05 -29.28
N ILE A 262 -15.24 20.07 -28.77
CA ILE A 262 -16.37 20.73 -29.42
C ILE A 262 -15.95 22.11 -29.89
N THR A 263 -16.49 22.54 -31.03
CA THR A 263 -16.15 23.84 -31.61
C THR A 263 -17.39 24.60 -32.07
N GLN A 264 -17.32 25.92 -32.01
CA GLN A 264 -18.33 26.81 -32.58
C GLN A 264 -17.71 27.68 -33.66
N ALA A 265 -18.08 27.43 -34.92
CA ALA A 265 -17.47 28.11 -36.06
C ALA A 265 -17.64 29.64 -36.03
N SER A 266 -18.75 30.14 -35.48
CA SER A 266 -19.04 31.59 -35.45
C SER A 266 -18.11 32.39 -34.55
N THR A 267 -17.52 31.77 -33.52
CA THR A 267 -16.65 32.44 -32.54
C THR A 267 -15.25 31.84 -32.49
N SER A 268 -15.01 30.75 -33.22
CA SER A 268 -13.82 29.91 -33.08
C SER A 268 -13.62 29.39 -31.65
N ALA A 269 -14.68 29.37 -30.84
CA ALA A 269 -14.61 28.84 -29.49
C ALA A 269 -14.43 27.31 -29.52
N SER A 270 -13.65 26.80 -28.58
CA SER A 270 -13.40 25.39 -28.40
C SER A 270 -13.45 25.01 -26.92
N SER A 271 -13.98 23.83 -26.64
CA SER A 271 -14.04 23.23 -25.31
C SER A 271 -13.89 21.72 -25.38
N THR A 272 -13.46 21.11 -24.29
CA THR A 272 -13.59 19.66 -24.11
C THR A 272 -15.02 19.38 -23.66
N PHE A 273 -15.78 18.59 -24.41
CA PHE A 273 -17.06 18.07 -23.95
C PHE A 273 -16.82 17.11 -22.79
N ILE A 274 -17.42 17.39 -21.63
CA ILE A 274 -17.28 16.50 -20.48
C ILE A 274 -18.45 15.51 -20.48
N TRP A 275 -19.68 16.03 -20.46
CA TRP A 275 -20.90 15.21 -20.54
C TRP A 275 -22.15 16.05 -20.79
N ARG A 276 -23.29 15.37 -20.91
CA ARG A 276 -24.62 15.96 -20.94
C ARG A 276 -25.55 15.23 -19.96
N SER A 277 -26.51 15.96 -19.40
CA SER A 277 -27.68 15.37 -18.73
C SER A 277 -28.94 16.19 -18.93
N GLY A 278 -30.06 15.54 -19.21
CA GLY A 278 -31.32 16.21 -19.54
C GLY A 278 -31.12 17.25 -20.66
N ASN A 279 -31.40 18.51 -20.35
CA ASN A 279 -31.19 19.67 -21.23
C ASN A 279 -29.94 20.51 -20.86
N ARG A 280 -28.99 19.95 -20.09
CA ARG A 280 -27.75 20.60 -19.70
C ARG A 280 -26.56 20.03 -20.45
N PHE A 281 -25.72 20.92 -20.97
CA PHE A 281 -24.49 20.58 -21.64
C PHE A 281 -23.31 21.13 -20.83
N VAL A 282 -22.33 20.28 -20.52
CA VAL A 282 -21.19 20.64 -19.67
C VAL A 282 -19.89 20.45 -20.45
N SER A 283 -19.06 21.49 -20.44
CA SER A 283 -17.78 21.47 -21.12
C SER A 283 -16.72 22.28 -20.37
N GLN A 284 -15.46 22.01 -20.64
CA GLN A 284 -14.33 22.76 -20.12
C GLN A 284 -13.71 23.61 -21.22
N ARG A 285 -13.59 24.93 -20.98
CA ARG A 285 -13.05 25.85 -21.99
C ARG A 285 -11.62 25.49 -22.39
N GLN A 286 -11.38 25.43 -23.70
CA GLN A 286 -10.04 25.34 -24.30
C GLN A 286 -9.63 26.65 -25.00
N SER A 287 -10.58 27.39 -25.59
CA SER A 287 -10.33 28.72 -26.15
C SER A 287 -11.64 29.45 -26.48
N GLY A 288 -11.68 30.77 -26.32
CA GLY A 288 -12.81 31.61 -26.75
C GLY A 288 -14.13 31.28 -26.05
N ASP A 289 -15.19 32.02 -26.41
CA ASP A 289 -16.48 31.90 -25.75
C ASP A 289 -17.58 31.44 -26.71
N PHE A 290 -18.39 30.52 -26.22
CA PHE A 290 -19.58 30.07 -26.92
C PHE A 290 -20.68 31.10 -26.80
N VAL A 291 -21.36 31.39 -27.91
CA VAL A 291 -22.58 32.21 -27.95
C VAL A 291 -23.80 31.32 -28.13
N THR A 292 -24.95 31.79 -27.66
CA THR A 292 -26.24 31.11 -27.85
C THR A 292 -26.73 31.24 -29.29
N GLY A 293 -27.63 30.35 -29.71
CA GLY A 293 -28.27 30.38 -31.03
C GLY A 293 -27.41 29.85 -32.20
N SER A 294 -26.11 29.66 -32.01
CA SER A 294 -25.20 29.10 -33.01
C SER A 294 -24.89 27.62 -32.76
N ALA A 295 -24.71 26.86 -33.84
CA ALA A 295 -24.38 25.44 -33.76
C ALA A 295 -22.97 25.22 -33.22
N VAL A 296 -22.87 24.31 -32.27
CA VAL A 296 -21.64 23.75 -31.71
C VAL A 296 -21.51 22.32 -32.19
N VAL A 297 -20.34 21.93 -32.67
CA VAL A 297 -20.12 20.65 -33.33
C VAL A 297 -19.00 19.88 -32.63
N GLY A 298 -19.25 18.60 -32.35
CA GLY A 298 -18.25 17.64 -31.88
C GLY A 298 -17.29 17.28 -33.01
N VAL A 299 -16.00 17.48 -32.78
CA VAL A 299 -14.97 17.28 -33.81
C VAL A 299 -14.84 15.81 -34.20
N ILE A 300 -15.08 14.88 -33.27
CA ILE A 300 -14.93 13.45 -33.51
C ILE A 300 -16.28 12.83 -33.88
N SER A 301 -17.32 13.12 -33.09
CA SER A 301 -18.64 12.54 -33.27
C SER A 301 -19.44 13.11 -34.44
N GLY A 302 -19.13 14.34 -34.85
CA GLY A 302 -19.96 15.12 -35.78
C GLY A 302 -21.32 15.51 -35.20
N ALA A 303 -21.58 15.24 -33.91
CA ALA A 303 -22.80 15.64 -33.24
C ALA A 303 -22.90 17.17 -33.19
N SER A 304 -24.12 17.71 -33.24
CA SER A 304 -24.37 19.15 -33.20
C SER A 304 -25.35 19.53 -32.11
N VAL A 305 -25.09 20.62 -31.41
CA VAL A 305 -25.95 21.17 -30.36
C VAL A 305 -26.08 22.68 -30.55
N THR A 306 -27.26 23.23 -30.24
CA THR A 306 -27.47 24.66 -30.10
C THR A 306 -27.86 24.98 -28.67
N PHE A 307 -27.31 26.06 -28.13
CA PHE A 307 -27.59 26.52 -26.78
C PHE A 307 -28.57 27.69 -26.79
N ASP A 308 -29.56 27.72 -25.90
CA ASP A 308 -30.47 28.87 -25.74
C ASP A 308 -30.09 29.77 -24.55
N SER A 309 -29.38 29.24 -23.55
CA SER A 309 -28.83 30.03 -22.46
C SER A 309 -27.48 29.50 -21.98
N ILE A 310 -26.62 30.43 -21.55
CA ILE A 310 -25.40 30.13 -20.79
C ILE A 310 -25.77 30.27 -19.32
N GLU A 311 -25.69 29.17 -18.56
CA GLU A 311 -26.06 29.18 -17.15
C GLU A 311 -24.87 29.34 -16.23
N GLN A 312 -23.72 28.87 -16.67
CA GLN A 312 -22.43 29.18 -16.08
C GLN A 312 -21.47 29.50 -17.20
N ALA A 313 -21.03 30.76 -17.25
CA ALA A 313 -19.94 31.17 -18.12
C ALA A 313 -18.61 30.60 -17.62
N ALA A 314 -17.66 30.37 -18.53
CA ALA A 314 -16.30 30.00 -18.16
C ALA A 314 -15.68 31.09 -17.30
N ASP A 315 -15.73 32.32 -17.81
CA ASP A 315 -15.05 33.47 -17.23
C ASP A 315 -15.51 33.79 -15.81
N LEU A 316 -14.51 34.13 -15.01
CA LEU A 316 -14.70 34.99 -13.87
C LEU A 316 -14.51 36.45 -14.31
N ILE A 317 -15.00 37.39 -13.51
CA ILE A 317 -14.73 38.81 -13.69
C ILE A 317 -13.42 39.13 -13.00
N ALA A 318 -12.46 39.73 -13.71
CA ALA A 318 -11.23 40.20 -13.09
C ALA A 318 -11.57 41.22 -12.00
N GLU A 319 -11.01 41.03 -10.81
CA GLU A 319 -11.23 41.95 -9.69
C GLU A 319 -9.98 42.03 -8.80
N THR A 320 -9.75 43.20 -8.19
CA THR A 320 -8.56 43.44 -7.36
C THR A 320 -8.98 43.68 -5.93
N ASN A 321 -8.57 42.76 -5.05
CA ASN A 321 -8.74 42.85 -3.59
C ASN A 321 -10.19 43.03 -3.10
N THR A 322 -11.16 42.51 -3.84
CA THR A 322 -12.61 42.61 -3.52
C THR A 322 -13.30 41.26 -3.40
N ALA A 323 -12.68 40.18 -3.85
CA ALA A 323 -13.26 38.84 -3.78
C ALA A 323 -13.19 38.30 -2.35
N SER A 324 -14.31 37.78 -1.85
CA SER A 324 -14.30 36.87 -0.69
C SER A 324 -14.76 35.50 -1.13
N TRP A 325 -14.25 34.48 -0.48
CA TRP A 325 -14.48 33.10 -0.89
C TRP A 325 -14.52 32.13 0.29
N ARG A 326 -15.07 30.94 0.05
CA ARG A 326 -15.15 29.83 1.00
C ARG A 326 -14.99 28.50 0.27
N VAL A 327 -14.26 27.55 0.87
CA VAL A 327 -14.23 26.15 0.43
C VAL A 327 -15.52 25.44 0.85
N MET A 328 -16.18 24.80 -0.11
CA MET A 328 -17.44 24.09 0.09
C MET A 328 -17.21 22.64 0.54
N GLY A 329 -18.07 22.16 1.43
CA GLY A 329 -18.09 20.75 1.83
C GLY A 329 -18.94 19.87 0.89
N TRP A 330 -18.62 18.58 0.81
CA TRP A 330 -19.38 17.60 0.01
C TRP A 330 -20.85 17.48 0.46
N GLY A 331 -21.13 17.71 1.74
CA GLY A 331 -22.48 17.73 2.29
C GLY A 331 -23.38 18.83 1.70
N GLU A 332 -22.80 19.96 1.26
CA GLU A 332 -23.55 21.05 0.60
C GLU A 332 -23.97 20.69 -0.82
N PHE A 333 -23.24 19.78 -1.45
CA PHE A 333 -23.61 19.16 -2.71
C PHE A 333 -24.54 17.95 -2.50
N GLY A 334 -24.82 17.59 -1.25
CA GLY A 334 -25.64 16.44 -0.89
C GLY A 334 -25.01 15.11 -1.28
N ILE A 335 -23.68 15.08 -1.45
CA ILE A 335 -22.95 13.87 -1.83
C ILE A 335 -22.80 12.96 -0.62
N ALA A 336 -23.23 11.71 -0.76
CA ALA A 336 -23.06 10.66 0.22
C ALA A 336 -22.40 9.45 -0.42
N VAL A 337 -21.65 8.69 0.37
CA VAL A 337 -20.93 7.48 -0.07
C VAL A 337 -21.26 6.32 0.86
N THR A 338 -21.21 5.11 0.33
CA THR A 338 -21.32 3.87 1.10
C THR A 338 -20.64 2.71 0.37
N ASN A 339 -20.48 1.56 1.03
CA ASN A 339 -20.02 0.30 0.44
C ASN A 339 -21.06 -0.80 0.70
N GLU A 340 -21.45 -1.55 -0.31
CA GLU A 340 -22.41 -2.66 -0.15
C GLU A 340 -21.75 -3.95 0.38
N GLN A 341 -20.43 -4.07 0.17
CA GLN A 341 -19.64 -5.23 0.59
C GLN A 341 -18.41 -4.77 1.37
N SER A 342 -17.90 -5.65 2.24
CA SER A 342 -16.57 -5.44 2.84
C SER A 342 -15.49 -5.42 1.75
N PRO A 343 -14.44 -4.60 1.91
CA PRO A 343 -13.27 -4.67 1.06
C PRO A 343 -12.61 -6.05 1.10
N SER A 344 -11.83 -6.38 0.07
CA SER A 344 -11.13 -7.67 0.01
C SER A 344 -9.78 -7.59 -0.72
N GLY A 345 -8.92 -8.55 -0.44
CA GLY A 345 -7.66 -8.76 -1.15
C GLY A 345 -6.46 -8.02 -0.55
N GLY A 346 -6.64 -7.30 0.55
CA GLY A 346 -5.55 -6.72 1.31
C GLY A 346 -4.65 -7.80 1.91
N ARG A 347 -3.33 -7.60 1.83
CA ARG A 347 -2.32 -8.52 2.37
C ARG A 347 -1.20 -7.74 3.03
N ALA A 348 -0.73 -8.18 4.19
CA ALA A 348 0.49 -7.67 4.80
C ALA A 348 1.75 -8.17 4.06
N ALA A 349 2.86 -7.43 4.20
CA ALA A 349 4.14 -7.76 3.59
C ALA A 349 4.90 -8.88 4.35
N THR A 350 4.22 -9.94 4.78
CA THR A 350 4.80 -10.95 5.68
C THR A 350 6.00 -11.66 5.06
N LEU A 351 6.00 -11.93 3.75
CA LEU A 351 7.16 -12.54 3.08
C LEU A 351 8.38 -11.62 3.09
N ASP A 352 8.14 -10.32 2.93
CA ASP A 352 9.20 -9.31 2.94
C ASP A 352 9.79 -9.12 4.33
N GLU A 353 8.97 -9.18 5.38
CA GLU A 353 9.43 -9.18 6.77
C GLU A 353 10.29 -10.42 7.09
N ILE A 354 9.83 -11.61 6.71
CA ILE A 354 10.61 -12.86 6.89
C ILE A 354 11.92 -12.80 6.10
N GLY A 355 11.90 -12.23 4.89
CA GLY A 355 13.10 -12.02 4.08
C GLY A 355 14.07 -11.03 4.72
N TYR A 356 13.55 -9.93 5.28
CA TYR A 356 14.32 -8.91 5.99
C TYR A 356 15.08 -9.50 7.18
N GLU A 357 14.42 -10.32 8.01
CA GLU A 357 15.07 -11.04 9.12
C GLU A 357 16.25 -11.92 8.65
N ARG A 358 16.19 -12.40 7.40
CA ARG A 358 17.21 -13.26 6.79
C ARG A 358 18.22 -12.47 5.96
N MET A 359 18.13 -11.14 5.93
CA MET A 359 18.91 -10.25 5.05
C MET A 359 18.78 -10.61 3.55
N VAL A 360 17.66 -11.21 3.16
CA VAL A 360 17.33 -11.51 1.76
C VAL A 360 16.23 -10.56 1.34
N TYR A 361 16.57 -9.56 0.53
CA TYR A 361 15.61 -8.56 0.06
C TYR A 361 15.01 -8.94 -1.30
N ARG A 362 13.76 -8.53 -1.52
CA ARG A 362 13.05 -8.68 -2.78
C ARG A 362 13.70 -7.84 -3.87
N ALA A 363 13.96 -8.43 -5.02
CA ALA A 363 14.46 -7.69 -6.18
C ALA A 363 13.33 -6.90 -6.86
N ASN A 364 13.68 -5.82 -7.58
CA ASN A 364 12.70 -5.02 -8.30
C ASN A 364 11.95 -5.89 -9.34
N GLY A 365 10.61 -5.88 -9.29
CA GLY A 365 9.76 -6.71 -10.16
C GLY A 365 9.75 -8.20 -9.83
N GLU A 366 10.33 -8.64 -8.71
CA GLU A 366 10.35 -10.05 -8.32
C GLU A 366 8.99 -10.50 -7.75
N GLY A 367 8.37 -11.47 -8.43
CA GLY A 367 7.13 -12.09 -7.97
C GLY A 367 7.30 -12.93 -6.71
N ASP A 368 6.22 -13.06 -5.93
CA ASP A 368 6.21 -13.77 -4.64
C ASP A 368 6.82 -15.18 -4.71
N GLU A 369 6.53 -15.95 -5.76
CA GLU A 369 7.00 -17.32 -5.89
C GLU A 369 8.52 -17.43 -6.12
N SER A 370 9.12 -16.47 -6.84
CA SER A 370 10.59 -16.41 -6.99
C SER A 370 11.23 -16.02 -5.67
N TYR A 371 10.70 -14.97 -5.04
CA TYR A 371 11.24 -14.44 -3.80
C TYR A 371 11.15 -15.47 -2.67
N ARG A 372 10.02 -16.17 -2.56
CA ARG A 372 9.79 -17.28 -1.63
C ARG A 372 10.81 -18.40 -1.76
N ARG A 373 11.19 -18.79 -2.99
CA ARG A 373 12.24 -19.80 -3.20
C ARG A 373 13.59 -19.35 -2.63
N ARG A 374 13.93 -18.07 -2.77
CA ARG A 374 15.14 -17.50 -2.19
C ARG A 374 15.06 -17.39 -0.67
N VAL A 375 14.00 -16.81 -0.14
CA VAL A 375 13.79 -16.65 1.31
C VAL A 375 13.78 -18.01 2.00
N ALA A 376 13.18 -19.03 1.41
CA ALA A 376 13.13 -20.37 1.99
C ALA A 376 14.47 -21.10 1.97
N ASN A 377 15.36 -20.75 1.04
CA ASN A 377 16.69 -21.30 0.99
C ASN A 377 17.59 -20.43 1.88
N PHE A 378 17.79 -20.85 3.13
CA PHE A 378 18.91 -20.32 3.90
C PHE A 378 20.17 -20.46 3.06
N ALA A 379 20.89 -19.37 2.82
CA ALA A 379 22.30 -19.49 2.50
C ALA A 379 22.89 -20.32 3.65
N ASP A 380 23.52 -21.45 3.32
CA ASP A 380 24.28 -22.25 4.29
C ASP A 380 25.30 -21.28 4.89
N LEU A 381 24.99 -20.66 6.03
CA LEU A 381 25.94 -19.91 6.84
C LEU A 381 27.16 -20.82 6.95
N VAL A 382 28.34 -20.28 6.63
CA VAL A 382 29.63 -21.00 6.70
C VAL A 382 29.81 -21.46 8.14
N SER A 383 29.23 -22.60 8.44
CA SER A 383 29.23 -23.27 9.72
C SER A 383 30.00 -24.56 9.54
N PRO A 384 30.72 -25.03 10.57
CA PRO A 384 31.46 -26.28 10.47
C PRO A 384 30.60 -27.45 9.96
N LYS A 385 29.32 -27.47 10.34
CA LYS A 385 28.36 -28.49 9.90
C LYS A 385 27.92 -28.34 8.44
N ALA A 386 27.85 -27.12 7.91
CA ALA A 386 27.56 -26.89 6.48
C ALA A 386 28.74 -27.35 5.60
N ILE A 387 29.97 -27.03 6.01
CA ILE A 387 31.17 -27.49 5.30
C ILE A 387 31.31 -29.01 5.39
N LEU A 388 31.05 -29.61 6.56
CA LEU A 388 31.03 -31.06 6.73
C LEU A 388 30.02 -31.75 5.81
N ARG A 389 28.81 -31.20 5.67
CA ARG A 389 27.80 -31.72 4.72
C ARG A 389 28.26 -31.62 3.27
N ALA A 390 28.88 -30.49 2.90
CA ALA A 390 29.41 -30.28 1.55
C ALA A 390 30.56 -31.28 1.25
N ALA A 391 31.51 -31.44 2.18
CA ALA A 391 32.59 -32.42 2.06
C ALA A 391 32.07 -33.85 1.94
N ASN A 392 31.11 -34.25 2.79
CA ASN A 392 30.48 -35.57 2.70
C ASN A 392 29.77 -35.79 1.37
N ARG A 393 29.09 -34.78 0.81
CA ARG A 393 28.46 -34.88 -0.52
C ARG A 393 29.48 -35.18 -1.63
N VAL A 394 30.70 -34.65 -1.53
CA VAL A 394 31.79 -34.91 -2.48
C VAL A 394 32.41 -36.29 -2.29
N LEU A 395 32.49 -36.78 -1.04
CA LEU A 395 33.13 -38.06 -0.71
C LEU A 395 32.21 -39.29 -0.87
N VAL A 396 30.88 -39.11 -0.84
CA VAL A 396 29.88 -40.18 -1.01
C VAL A 396 30.14 -41.10 -2.21
N PRO A 397 30.47 -40.61 -3.43
CA PRO A 397 30.75 -41.46 -4.59
C PRO A 397 31.99 -42.35 -4.41
N TYR A 398 32.89 -41.99 -3.50
CA TYR A 398 34.13 -42.72 -3.21
C TYR A 398 34.00 -43.66 -2.01
N GLY A 399 32.83 -43.74 -1.37
CA GLY A 399 32.60 -44.60 -0.21
C GLY A 399 33.25 -44.12 1.08
N TYR A 400 33.55 -42.82 1.17
CA TYR A 400 34.23 -42.20 2.30
C TYR A 400 33.38 -41.12 2.97
N GLU A 401 33.74 -40.78 4.21
CA GLU A 401 33.14 -39.70 4.97
C GLU A 401 34.22 -38.75 5.51
N ALA A 402 33.92 -37.45 5.49
CA ALA A 402 34.70 -36.43 6.16
C ALA A 402 34.34 -36.38 7.64
N GLN A 403 35.31 -36.02 8.47
CA GLN A 403 35.15 -35.90 9.92
C GLN A 403 35.46 -34.48 10.39
N LEU A 404 34.65 -33.98 11.32
CA LEU A 404 34.90 -32.72 12.00
C LEU A 404 35.67 -33.00 13.29
N PHE A 405 36.84 -32.38 13.44
CA PHE A 405 37.64 -32.41 14.65
C PHE A 405 37.50 -31.08 15.36
N GLU A 406 37.10 -31.14 16.62
CA GLU A 406 37.03 -29.98 17.50
C GLU A 406 38.43 -29.68 18.03
N VAL A 407 38.89 -28.45 17.83
CA VAL A 407 40.21 -27.98 18.29
C VAL A 407 40.14 -27.60 19.77
N GLY A 408 41.29 -27.61 20.46
CA GLY A 408 41.35 -27.27 21.88
C GLY A 408 41.44 -28.47 22.82
N TYR A 409 41.58 -29.68 22.29
CA TYR A 409 42.01 -30.84 23.08
C TYR A 409 43.54 -30.86 23.25
N PRO A 410 44.08 -31.51 24.30
CA PRO A 410 45.53 -31.69 24.49
C PRO A 410 46.26 -32.34 23.31
N GLU A 411 45.56 -33.01 22.41
CA GLU A 411 46.08 -33.64 21.20
C GLU A 411 46.20 -32.64 20.03
N PHE A 412 45.53 -31.47 20.10
CA PHE A 412 45.52 -30.44 19.06
C PHE A 412 45.91 -29.07 19.66
N ARG A 413 47.21 -28.89 19.96
CA ARG A 413 47.71 -27.77 20.78
C ARG A 413 48.10 -26.50 20.01
N GLY A 414 48.11 -26.53 18.68
CA GLY A 414 48.49 -25.38 17.84
C GLY A 414 49.11 -25.80 16.51
N PHE A 415 49.50 -24.79 15.72
CA PHE A 415 50.33 -24.96 14.52
C PHE A 415 51.79 -24.65 14.86
N PHE A 416 52.70 -25.48 14.37
CA PHE A 416 54.14 -25.35 14.53
C PHE A 416 54.82 -25.21 13.15
N TYR A 417 56.03 -24.67 13.13
CA TYR A 417 56.94 -24.83 12.01
C TYR A 417 57.76 -26.11 12.23
N ASP A 418 58.07 -26.85 11.17
CA ASP A 418 59.01 -27.99 11.22
C ASP A 418 60.49 -27.56 11.18
N GLY A 419 60.78 -26.33 10.76
CA GLY A 419 62.11 -25.70 10.74
C GLY A 419 62.26 -24.51 11.70
N ASP A 420 63.50 -24.19 12.11
CA ASP A 420 63.79 -23.01 12.95
C ASP A 420 63.64 -21.72 12.13
N PRO A 421 62.59 -20.90 12.36
CA PRO A 421 62.35 -19.68 11.60
C PRO A 421 63.38 -18.58 11.88
N THR A 422 64.25 -18.79 12.87
CA THR A 422 65.34 -17.87 13.23
C THR A 422 66.70 -18.30 12.67
N SER A 423 66.76 -19.43 11.96
CA SER A 423 67.98 -19.91 11.32
C SER A 423 68.52 -18.88 10.32
N THR A 424 69.83 -18.68 10.33
CA THR A 424 70.54 -17.83 9.35
C THR A 424 71.17 -18.64 8.22
N ASP A 425 71.04 -19.98 8.26
CA ASP A 425 71.45 -20.86 7.18
C ASP A 425 70.44 -20.76 6.02
N PRO A 426 70.80 -20.25 4.83
CA PRO A 426 69.87 -20.07 3.73
C PRO A 426 69.26 -21.39 3.20
N ALA A 427 69.83 -22.56 3.54
CA ALA A 427 69.22 -23.85 3.24
C ALA A 427 68.07 -24.23 4.19
N LEU A 428 67.97 -23.59 5.36
CA LEU A 428 66.97 -23.83 6.41
C LEU A 428 66.05 -22.61 6.64
N ALA A 429 66.55 -21.40 6.41
CA ALA A 429 65.93 -20.12 6.77
C ALA A 429 64.66 -19.76 5.98
N PHE A 430 64.25 -20.58 5.01
CA PHE A 430 63.07 -20.35 4.17
C PHE A 430 62.36 -21.65 3.76
N ALA A 431 62.73 -22.78 4.35
CA ALA A 431 62.18 -24.10 4.08
C ALA A 431 61.49 -24.62 5.35
N TYR A 432 60.38 -23.98 5.73
CA TYR A 432 59.56 -24.37 6.87
C TYR A 432 58.10 -24.56 6.42
N ASP A 433 57.55 -25.73 6.70
CA ASP A 433 56.14 -26.07 6.51
C ASP A 433 55.36 -25.93 7.82
N LEU A 434 54.03 -25.95 7.70
CA LEU A 434 53.16 -26.05 8.87
C LEU A 434 53.15 -27.49 9.38
N ASP A 435 53.80 -27.71 10.51
CA ASP A 435 53.80 -28.95 11.27
C ASP A 435 52.69 -28.93 12.34
N PHE A 436 52.01 -30.05 12.47
CA PHE A 436 51.00 -30.27 13.50
C PHE A 436 51.55 -31.13 14.65
N ASN A 437 52.80 -31.61 14.54
CA ASN A 437 53.43 -32.44 15.56
C ASN A 437 53.82 -31.64 16.78
N PHE A 438 53.64 -32.28 17.94
CA PHE A 438 53.90 -31.67 19.23
C PHE A 438 55.41 -31.54 19.49
N GLN A 439 55.96 -30.32 19.37
CA GLN A 439 57.34 -29.99 19.74
C GLN A 439 57.42 -29.04 20.95
N PRO A 440 57.06 -29.48 22.17
CA PRO A 440 56.88 -28.62 23.35
C PRO A 440 58.13 -27.86 23.80
N ASN A 441 59.30 -28.31 23.36
CA ASN A 441 60.59 -27.73 23.73
C ASN A 441 61.03 -26.62 22.75
N GLN A 442 60.30 -26.41 21.65
CA GLN A 442 60.67 -25.50 20.57
C GLN A 442 59.71 -24.30 20.48
N ARG A 443 59.76 -23.43 21.49
CA ARG A 443 58.87 -22.25 21.60
C ARG A 443 58.99 -21.25 20.44
N LEU A 444 60.13 -21.24 19.75
CA LEU A 444 60.41 -20.35 18.61
C LEU A 444 59.72 -20.80 17.32
N MET A 445 59.20 -22.03 17.30
CA MET A 445 58.55 -22.63 16.13
C MET A 445 57.02 -22.64 16.27
N LEU A 446 56.46 -21.87 17.22
CA LEU A 446 55.01 -21.79 17.42
C LEU A 446 54.37 -20.72 16.52
N VAL A 447 53.45 -21.12 15.64
CA VAL A 447 52.73 -20.22 14.72
C VAL A 447 51.48 -19.65 15.37
N LEU A 448 50.64 -20.53 15.90
CA LEU A 448 49.43 -20.17 16.64
C LEU A 448 49.45 -20.87 17.99
N ASN A 449 49.35 -20.09 19.07
CA ASN A 449 49.26 -20.66 20.40
C ASN A 449 47.89 -21.32 20.63
N TYR A 450 47.79 -22.12 21.70
CA TYR A 450 46.58 -22.86 22.04
C TYR A 450 45.31 -21.99 22.13
N THR A 451 45.42 -20.74 22.59
CA THR A 451 44.29 -19.81 22.71
C THR A 451 43.83 -19.32 21.33
N GLU A 452 44.78 -19.03 20.43
CA GLU A 452 44.50 -18.59 19.06
C GLU A 452 43.97 -19.74 18.18
N PHE A 453 44.53 -20.93 18.36
CA PHE A 453 44.14 -22.12 17.62
C PHE A 453 42.69 -22.57 17.91
N ARG A 454 42.14 -22.25 19.09
CA ARG A 454 40.74 -22.51 19.44
C ARG A 454 39.71 -21.72 18.61
N ALA A 455 40.14 -20.72 17.83
CA ALA A 455 39.27 -19.99 16.92
C ALA A 455 39.03 -20.71 15.58
N PHE A 456 39.67 -21.87 15.37
CA PHE A 456 39.59 -22.65 14.14
C PHE A 456 38.68 -23.88 14.33
N PHE A 457 38.39 -24.61 13.26
CA PHE A 457 37.87 -25.98 13.30
C PHE A 457 38.54 -26.77 12.19
N LEU A 458 38.75 -28.07 12.40
CA LEU A 458 39.44 -28.92 11.45
C LEU A 458 38.44 -29.89 10.80
N ILE A 459 38.52 -30.03 9.48
CA ILE A 459 37.81 -31.08 8.76
C ILE A 459 38.86 -32.00 8.14
N GLY A 460 38.92 -33.23 8.63
CA GLY A 460 39.75 -34.26 8.03
C GLY A 460 39.00 -34.94 6.88
N VAL A 461 39.70 -35.11 5.77
CA VAL A 461 39.24 -35.89 4.61
C VAL A 461 40.18 -37.07 4.40
N PRO A 462 39.68 -38.27 4.09
CA PRO A 462 40.52 -39.43 3.87
C PRO A 462 41.36 -39.27 2.60
N LYS A 463 42.55 -39.88 2.58
CA LYS A 463 43.43 -39.88 1.42
C LYS A 463 42.76 -40.63 0.26
N LEU A 464 42.48 -39.91 -0.82
CA LEU A 464 41.93 -40.50 -2.04
C LEU A 464 43.08 -40.92 -2.98
N PRO A 465 42.93 -42.01 -3.76
CA PRO A 465 43.93 -42.47 -4.73
C PRO A 465 44.02 -41.58 -5.99
N LEU A 466 43.50 -40.34 -5.93
CA LEU A 466 43.38 -39.41 -7.05
C LEU A 466 44.60 -38.46 -7.20
N GLY A 467 45.62 -38.65 -6.37
CA GLY A 467 46.76 -37.73 -6.25
C GLY A 467 46.48 -36.57 -5.30
N GLU A 468 47.53 -35.91 -4.84
CA GLU A 468 47.43 -34.73 -3.99
C GLU A 468 47.24 -33.48 -4.85
N PHE A 469 46.18 -32.72 -4.59
CA PHE A 469 45.99 -31.37 -5.12
C PHE A 469 45.78 -30.43 -3.92
N GLY A 470 46.81 -29.64 -3.59
CA GLY A 470 46.85 -28.76 -2.42
C GLY A 470 48.26 -28.24 -2.15
N PHE A 471 48.43 -27.53 -1.03
CA PHE A 471 49.75 -27.08 -0.56
C PHE A 471 50.72 -28.26 -0.45
N GLY A 472 51.88 -28.16 -1.08
CA GLY A 472 52.89 -29.23 -1.09
C GLY A 472 53.61 -29.33 0.24
N PHE A 473 53.93 -30.56 0.64
CA PHE A 473 54.81 -30.88 1.77
C PHE A 473 56.04 -31.59 1.20
N ASP A 474 57.24 -31.25 1.67
CA ASP A 474 58.49 -31.84 1.14
C ASP A 474 58.73 -33.28 1.64
N GLU A 475 58.34 -33.57 2.88
CA GLU A 475 58.25 -34.93 3.43
C GLU A 475 56.79 -35.17 3.86
N GLY A 476 56.01 -35.84 3.00
CA GLY A 476 54.56 -35.97 3.15
C GLY A 476 54.09 -36.25 4.58
N GLY A 477 52.97 -35.62 4.99
CA GLY A 477 52.49 -35.52 6.38
C GLY A 477 52.38 -36.83 7.18
N TYR A 478 53.51 -37.33 7.65
CA TYR A 478 53.67 -38.38 8.65
C TYR A 478 54.09 -37.69 9.96
N PRO A 479 53.46 -37.95 11.12
CA PRO A 479 52.63 -39.08 11.54
C PRO A 479 51.24 -38.61 12.02
N PHE A 480 50.38 -38.17 11.10
CA PHE A 480 48.96 -38.08 11.40
C PHE A 480 48.31 -39.38 10.93
N PHE A 481 47.86 -40.17 11.90
CA PHE A 481 47.22 -41.50 11.82
C PHE A 481 48.15 -42.71 12.00
N ASP A 482 48.19 -43.21 13.24
CA ASP A 482 48.01 -44.64 13.50
C ASP A 482 47.42 -44.87 14.91
N SER A 483 46.11 -45.12 14.95
CA SER A 483 45.44 -46.03 15.89
C SER A 483 44.03 -46.33 15.39
#